data_AF-A0A914NS71-F1
#
_entry.id   AF-A0A914NS71-F1
#
_cell.length_a   1.000
_cell.length_b   1.000
_cell.length_c   1.000
_cell.angle_alpha   90.00
_cell.angle_beta   90.00
_cell.angle_gamma   90.00
#
_symmetry.space_group_name_H-M   'P 1'
#
loop_
_entity.id
_entity.type
_entity.pdbx_description
1 polymer ?
#
loop_
_entity_poly.entity_id
_entity_poly.type
_entity_poly.pdbx_seq_one_letter_code
_entity_poly.pdbx_strand_id
1 'polypeptide(L)'
;MQSGNLRYPPVRFMRIIEPTPNSLNRASKRLEMMVSKQTTRVAAVSSRLEWRIDHFEKLMKLMKNGQNLISKQFACSTCPSVIWELHVYPNGKREEDVNNVSFFLRQVGLQRGEDPVMTEFQIYALDASDCRISVCRDTKDFSNQQGRGKFQVQRDKMLTALRPDGSLLLFCEVEFLPPGIKLNVEKEDDEIVEETNLDSSVWVQESLREMWQQETFTDCIIQRRRRKFF
;
A
#
# COMPACT_ATOMS: atom_id res chain seq x y z
N MET A 1 -35.62 -47.11 20.59
CA MET A 1 -34.54 -46.11 20.68
C MET A 1 -33.47 -46.70 21.57
N GLN A 2 -32.27 -46.87 21.02
CA GLN A 2 -31.18 -47.70 21.53
C GLN A 2 -30.35 -46.95 22.58
N SER A 3 -30.06 -47.59 23.71
CA SER A 3 -29.05 -47.15 24.68
C SER A 3 -28.11 -48.32 24.97
N GLY A 4 -27.04 -48.42 24.16
CA GLY A 4 -25.95 -49.38 24.34
C GLY A 4 -24.72 -48.68 24.91
N ASN A 5 -24.31 -49.11 26.10
CA ASN A 5 -23.12 -48.67 26.84
C ASN A 5 -21.81 -49.02 26.10
N LEU A 6 -20.91 -48.05 25.95
CA LEU A 6 -19.48 -48.30 25.75
C LEU A 6 -18.72 -47.78 26.97
N ARG A 7 -18.13 -48.73 27.71
CA ARG A 7 -17.28 -48.51 28.88
C ARG A 7 -15.89 -48.09 28.42
N TYR A 8 -15.39 -46.96 28.91
CA TYR A 8 -13.98 -46.61 28.82
C TYR A 8 -13.20 -47.28 29.97
N PRO A 9 -12.03 -47.90 29.74
CA PRO A 9 -11.15 -48.31 30.82
C PRO A 9 -10.48 -47.08 31.49
N PRO A 10 -10.08 -47.18 32.77
CA PRO A 10 -9.54 -46.05 33.52
C PRO A 10 -8.13 -45.71 33.06
N VAL A 11 -7.82 -44.41 33.11
CA VAL A 11 -6.48 -43.86 32.87
C VAL A 11 -5.51 -44.45 33.89
N ARG A 12 -4.54 -45.24 33.43
CA ARG A 12 -3.37 -45.59 34.25
C ARG A 12 -2.52 -44.33 34.39
N PHE A 13 -2.47 -43.75 35.59
CA PHE A 13 -1.43 -42.79 35.94
C PHE A 13 -0.07 -43.48 35.80
N MET A 14 0.68 -43.17 34.75
CA MET A 14 2.10 -43.43 34.74
C MET A 14 2.74 -42.57 35.83
N ARG A 15 3.38 -43.21 36.81
CA ARG A 15 4.27 -42.52 37.73
C ARG A 15 5.37 -41.86 36.92
N ILE A 16 5.53 -40.56 37.10
CA ILE A 16 6.73 -39.85 36.69
C ILE A 16 7.86 -40.40 37.56
N ILE A 17 8.78 -41.13 36.94
CA ILE A 17 10.08 -41.44 37.54
C ILE A 17 10.92 -40.19 37.31
N GLU A 18 11.25 -39.47 38.37
CA GLU A 18 12.24 -38.39 38.29
C GLU A 18 13.62 -38.98 37.96
N PRO A 19 14.29 -38.54 36.88
CA PRO A 19 15.66 -38.95 36.64
C PRO A 19 16.58 -38.20 37.62
N THR A 20 17.35 -38.99 38.38
CA THR A 20 18.49 -38.52 39.18
C THR A 20 19.46 -37.69 38.34
N PRO A 21 20.06 -36.62 38.89
CA PRO A 21 20.92 -35.73 38.13
C PRO A 21 22.29 -36.39 37.97
N ASN A 22 22.59 -36.90 36.77
CA ASN A 22 23.97 -37.15 36.38
C ASN A 22 24.36 -36.24 35.23
N SER A 23 25.39 -35.46 35.55
CA SER A 23 26.06 -34.45 34.75
C SER A 23 26.45 -34.98 33.39
N LEU A 24 25.97 -34.35 32.32
CA LEU A 24 26.78 -34.08 31.14
C LEU A 24 26.32 -32.73 30.57
N ASN A 25 27.25 -31.79 30.68
CA ASN A 25 27.17 -30.41 30.26
C ASN A 25 27.00 -30.35 28.73
N ARG A 26 25.78 -30.17 28.23
CA ARG A 26 25.55 -29.74 26.86
C ARG A 26 24.62 -28.54 26.92
N ALA A 27 25.21 -27.36 26.84
CA ALA A 27 24.52 -26.09 26.82
C ALA A 27 23.36 -26.14 25.80
N SER A 28 22.13 -26.26 26.29
CA SER A 28 20.94 -25.95 25.51
C SER A 28 20.98 -24.46 25.22
N LYS A 29 21.58 -24.09 24.09
CA LYS A 29 21.37 -22.79 23.47
C LYS A 29 19.90 -22.75 23.06
N ARG A 30 19.09 -22.09 23.87
CA ARG A 30 17.75 -21.63 23.52
C ARG A 30 17.86 -20.84 22.22
N LEU A 31 17.42 -21.42 21.12
CA LEU A 31 17.29 -20.76 19.82
C LEU A 31 16.19 -19.70 19.96
N GLU A 32 16.59 -18.50 20.37
CA GLU A 32 15.74 -17.33 20.22
C GLU A 32 15.77 -16.97 18.73
N MET A 33 14.65 -17.20 18.07
CA MET A 33 14.46 -16.90 16.65
C MET A 33 14.63 -15.39 16.46
N MET A 34 15.81 -14.97 16.01
CA MET A 34 16.12 -13.57 15.74
C MET A 34 15.38 -13.17 14.47
N VAL A 35 14.14 -12.71 14.63
CA VAL A 35 13.41 -12.02 13.56
C VAL A 35 14.17 -10.73 13.30
N SER A 36 14.97 -10.70 12.24
CA SER A 36 15.57 -9.47 11.72
C SER A 36 14.43 -8.54 11.33
N LYS A 37 14.09 -7.59 12.22
CA LYS A 37 13.11 -6.53 11.96
C LYS A 37 13.82 -5.39 11.24
N GLN A 38 14.39 -5.64 10.06
CA GLN A 38 14.81 -4.54 9.21
C GLN A 38 13.55 -3.81 8.73
N THR A 39 13.32 -2.63 9.29
CA THR A 39 12.23 -1.73 8.91
C THR A 39 12.82 -0.59 8.10
N THR A 40 12.77 -0.66 6.77
CA THR A 40 13.11 0.48 5.92
C THR A 40 12.07 1.57 6.16
N ARG A 41 12.45 2.64 6.86
CA ARG A 41 11.56 3.78 7.11
C ARG A 41 11.46 4.62 5.84
N VAL A 42 10.48 4.31 5.01
CA VAL A 42 10.13 5.15 3.86
C VAL A 42 9.16 6.21 4.36
N ALA A 43 9.61 7.46 4.44
CA ALA A 43 8.75 8.59 4.79
C ALA A 43 8.11 9.16 3.52
N ALA A 44 6.82 8.91 3.33
CA ALA A 44 6.05 9.60 2.31
C ALA A 44 5.94 11.09 2.64
N VAL A 45 5.99 11.93 1.62
CA VAL A 45 5.80 13.37 1.71
C VAL A 45 4.38 13.71 1.28
N SER A 46 3.74 14.59 2.03
CA SER A 46 2.37 15.04 1.74
C SER A 46 2.32 16.50 1.31
N SER A 47 1.39 16.78 0.40
CA SER A 47 1.03 18.11 -0.10
C SER A 47 -0.49 18.24 -0.13
N ARG A 48 -1.02 19.41 0.26
CA ARG A 48 -2.46 19.66 0.29
C ARG A 48 -2.81 20.98 -0.38
N LEU A 49 -3.84 20.95 -1.21
CA LEU A 49 -4.51 22.10 -1.77
C LEU A 49 -5.88 22.25 -1.13
N GLU A 50 -6.16 23.46 -0.65
CA GLU A 50 -7.51 23.95 -0.41
C GLU A 50 -7.81 25.01 -1.47
N TRP A 51 -8.90 24.81 -2.22
CA TRP A 51 -9.28 25.69 -3.31
C TRP A 51 -10.77 25.99 -3.29
N ARG A 52 -11.08 27.25 -3.01
CA ARG A 52 -12.41 27.80 -3.14
C ARG A 52 -12.60 28.39 -4.54
N ILE A 53 -13.65 27.97 -5.23
CA ILE A 53 -14.07 28.51 -6.51
C ILE A 53 -15.38 29.25 -6.30
N ASP A 54 -15.34 30.58 -6.36
CA ASP A 54 -16.52 31.41 -6.15
C ASP A 54 -17.46 31.36 -7.36
N HIS A 55 -18.78 31.47 -7.10
CA HIS A 55 -19.82 31.51 -8.12
C HIS A 55 -19.75 30.32 -9.12
N PHE A 56 -19.45 29.11 -8.64
CA PHE A 56 -19.24 27.93 -9.48
C PHE A 56 -20.44 27.63 -10.38
N GLU A 57 -21.67 27.74 -9.86
CA GLU A 57 -22.89 27.56 -10.65
C GLU A 57 -22.99 28.53 -11.83
N LYS A 58 -22.57 29.79 -11.64
CA LYS A 58 -22.55 30.79 -12.71
C LYS A 58 -21.48 30.45 -13.74
N LEU A 59 -20.31 29.98 -13.32
CA LEU A 59 -19.25 29.51 -14.22
C LEU A 59 -19.72 28.33 -15.08
N MET A 60 -20.49 27.41 -14.51
CA MET A 60 -21.09 26.29 -15.26
C MET A 60 -22.05 26.76 -16.36
N LYS A 61 -22.71 27.92 -16.22
CA LYS A 61 -23.59 28.49 -17.25
C LYS A 61 -22.81 29.24 -18.34
N LEU A 62 -21.65 29.81 -18.00
CA LEU A 62 -20.85 30.66 -18.90
C LEU A 62 -19.79 29.87 -19.68
N MET A 63 -19.23 28.82 -19.09
CA MET A 63 -18.13 28.04 -19.68
C MET A 63 -18.66 26.95 -20.61
N LYS A 64 -18.00 26.76 -21.75
CA LYS A 64 -18.27 25.65 -22.66
C LYS A 64 -17.58 24.37 -22.19
N ASN A 65 -18.07 23.22 -22.64
CA ASN A 65 -17.38 21.93 -22.47
C ASN A 65 -15.92 22.06 -22.99
N GLY A 66 -14.97 21.46 -22.28
CA GLY A 66 -13.55 21.50 -22.62
C GLY A 66 -12.79 22.71 -22.05
N GLN A 67 -13.49 23.73 -21.54
CA GLN A 67 -12.86 24.83 -20.80
C GLN A 67 -12.63 24.43 -19.33
N ASN A 68 -11.50 24.85 -18.77
CA ASN A 68 -11.13 24.55 -17.39
C ASN A 68 -10.75 25.77 -16.57
N LEU A 69 -10.79 25.55 -15.27
CA LEU A 69 -10.17 26.35 -14.23
C LEU A 69 -8.89 25.63 -13.79
N ILE A 70 -7.86 26.38 -13.42
CA ILE A 70 -6.59 25.86 -12.90
C ILE A 70 -6.36 26.49 -11.54
N SER A 71 -6.06 25.66 -10.55
CA SER A 71 -5.69 26.11 -9.21
C SER A 71 -4.31 26.79 -9.19
N LYS A 72 -4.00 27.45 -8.06
CA LYS A 72 -2.61 27.77 -7.74
C LYS A 72 -1.78 26.49 -7.65
N GLN A 73 -0.52 26.58 -8.05
CA GLN A 73 0.45 25.51 -7.81
C GLN A 73 0.61 25.26 -6.31
N PHE A 74 0.76 23.99 -5.95
CA PHE A 74 1.00 23.58 -4.57
C PHE A 74 2.07 22.49 -4.51
N ALA A 75 2.89 22.52 -3.47
CA ALA A 75 4.02 21.63 -3.28
C ALA A 75 4.33 21.50 -1.78
N CYS A 76 5.18 20.53 -1.43
CA CYS A 76 5.70 20.41 -0.07
C CYS A 76 7.02 21.18 0.03
N SER A 77 7.21 21.93 1.12
CA SER A 77 8.43 22.72 1.34
C SER A 77 9.71 21.87 1.38
N THR A 78 9.59 20.60 1.77
CA THR A 78 10.70 19.64 1.82
C THR A 78 11.03 19.03 0.46
N CYS A 79 10.14 19.16 -0.53
CA CYS A 79 10.33 18.63 -1.88
C CYS A 79 9.80 19.61 -2.94
N PRO A 80 10.50 20.75 -3.15
CA PRO A 80 10.02 21.84 -4.01
C PRO A 80 10.03 21.51 -5.50
N SER A 81 10.73 20.45 -5.93
CA SER A 81 10.70 19.96 -7.31
C SER A 81 9.40 19.23 -7.66
N VAL A 82 8.62 18.79 -6.67
CA VAL A 82 7.35 18.10 -6.91
C VAL A 82 6.20 19.08 -6.71
N ILE A 83 5.80 19.70 -7.82
CA ILE A 83 4.75 20.72 -7.87
C ILE A 83 3.51 20.15 -8.57
N TRP A 84 2.35 20.46 -8.02
CA TRP A 84 1.05 19.98 -8.45
C TRP A 84 0.11 21.12 -8.86
N GLU A 85 -0.76 20.84 -9.82
CA GLU A 85 -1.90 21.67 -10.19
C GLU A 85 -3.17 20.81 -10.26
N LEU A 86 -4.26 21.32 -9.69
CA LEU A 86 -5.60 20.77 -9.91
C LEU A 86 -6.30 21.54 -11.03
N HIS A 87 -6.79 20.81 -12.02
CA HIS A 87 -7.62 21.30 -13.11
C HIS A 87 -9.06 20.83 -12.92
N VAL A 88 -10.01 21.76 -13.08
CA VAL A 88 -11.46 21.49 -12.99
C VAL A 88 -12.11 21.91 -14.29
N TYR A 89 -12.86 21.02 -14.92
CA TYR A 89 -13.66 21.29 -16.10
C TYR A 89 -15.14 21.29 -15.68
N PRO A 90 -15.76 22.46 -15.44
CA PRO A 90 -17.12 22.53 -14.89
C PRO A 90 -18.17 21.84 -15.76
N ASN A 91 -17.92 21.74 -17.07
CA ASN A 91 -18.84 21.14 -18.03
C ASN A 91 -18.21 19.98 -18.81
N GLY A 92 -17.25 19.28 -18.22
CA GLY A 92 -16.59 18.14 -18.85
C GLY A 92 -15.34 18.53 -19.65
N LYS A 93 -14.37 17.62 -19.78
CA LYS A 93 -13.11 17.85 -20.52
C LYS A 93 -13.24 17.47 -22.00
N ARG A 94 -14.01 16.43 -22.29
CA ARG A 94 -14.22 15.87 -23.63
C ARG A 94 -15.71 15.82 -23.97
N GLU A 95 -16.05 15.50 -25.21
CA GLU A 95 -17.44 15.39 -25.63
C GLU A 95 -18.18 14.27 -24.89
N GLU A 96 -17.49 13.17 -24.56
CA GLU A 96 -18.08 12.10 -23.75
C GLU A 96 -18.30 12.49 -22.28
N ASP A 97 -17.74 13.61 -21.82
CA ASP A 97 -17.85 14.09 -20.44
C ASP A 97 -19.01 15.09 -20.26
N VAL A 98 -19.77 15.40 -21.31
CA VAL A 98 -20.86 16.37 -21.23
C VAL A 98 -21.81 16.00 -20.09
N ASN A 99 -22.23 17.01 -19.33
CA ASN A 99 -23.04 16.89 -18.11
C ASN A 99 -22.34 16.37 -16.85
N ASN A 100 -21.02 16.14 -16.93
CA ASN A 100 -20.20 15.87 -15.76
C ASN A 100 -19.25 17.03 -15.48
N VAL A 101 -18.84 17.14 -14.22
CA VAL A 101 -17.67 17.93 -13.83
C VAL A 101 -16.46 16.99 -13.86
N SER A 102 -15.41 17.36 -14.59
CA SER A 102 -14.19 16.54 -14.68
C SER A 102 -13.04 17.14 -13.87
N PHE A 103 -12.35 16.30 -13.10
CA PHE A 103 -11.20 16.68 -12.28
C PHE A 103 -9.92 15.99 -12.76
N PHE A 104 -8.81 16.74 -12.76
CA PHE A 104 -7.49 16.26 -13.17
C PHE A 104 -6.41 16.81 -12.25
N LEU A 105 -5.63 15.92 -11.64
CA LEU A 105 -4.38 16.29 -10.97
C LEU A 105 -3.25 16.25 -12.00
N ARG A 106 -2.40 17.28 -11.99
CA ARG A 106 -1.25 17.38 -12.90
C ARG A 106 0.02 17.63 -12.12
N GLN A 107 1.06 16.89 -12.47
CA GLN A 107 2.42 17.12 -11.99
C GLN A 107 3.10 18.10 -12.96
N VAL A 108 3.62 19.21 -12.44
CA VAL A 108 4.23 20.27 -13.27
C VAL A 108 5.67 20.62 -12.89
N GLY A 109 6.15 20.15 -11.73
CA GLY A 109 7.45 20.55 -11.20
C GLY A 109 8.65 19.68 -11.59
N LEU A 110 8.47 18.39 -11.90
CA LEU A 110 9.61 17.48 -12.15
C LEU A 110 10.38 17.96 -13.38
N GLN A 111 11.68 17.76 -13.48
CA GLN A 111 12.37 18.03 -14.74
C GLN A 111 12.05 16.96 -15.78
N ARG A 112 12.17 17.33 -17.06
CA ARG A 112 11.99 16.38 -18.16
C ARG A 112 13.06 15.29 -18.08
N GLY A 113 12.64 14.04 -17.99
CA GLY A 113 13.54 12.88 -17.92
C GLY A 113 13.85 12.40 -16.50
N GLU A 114 13.34 13.07 -15.47
CA GLU A 114 13.34 12.51 -14.11
C GLU A 114 12.45 11.28 -14.01
N ASP A 115 12.79 10.40 -13.07
CA ASP A 115 11.99 9.22 -12.76
C ASP A 115 10.57 9.61 -12.35
N PRO A 116 9.54 8.85 -12.79
CA PRO A 116 8.17 9.08 -12.36
C PRO A 116 8.02 8.99 -10.84
N VAL A 117 7.20 9.86 -10.26
CA VAL A 117 6.91 9.86 -8.83
C VAL A 117 5.63 9.07 -8.56
N MET A 118 5.77 7.96 -7.82
CA MET A 118 4.64 7.19 -7.32
C MET A 118 3.86 8.03 -6.29
N THR A 119 2.58 8.22 -6.57
CA THR A 119 1.75 9.19 -5.86
C THR A 119 0.38 8.58 -5.55
N GLU A 120 -0.02 8.59 -4.29
CA GLU A 120 -1.42 8.44 -3.88
C GLU A 120 -2.05 9.82 -3.76
N PHE A 121 -3.28 9.97 -4.24
CA PHE A 121 -4.01 11.22 -4.06
C PHE A 121 -5.50 11.00 -3.90
N GLN A 122 -6.14 11.99 -3.27
CA GLN A 122 -7.58 12.08 -3.16
C GLN A 122 -8.07 13.48 -3.48
N ILE A 123 -9.24 13.54 -4.12
CA ILE A 123 -9.93 14.78 -4.44
C ILE A 123 -11.32 14.69 -3.80
N TYR A 124 -11.74 15.75 -3.13
CA TYR A 124 -13.06 15.83 -2.53
C TYR A 124 -13.53 17.28 -2.41
N ALA A 125 -14.85 17.45 -2.34
CA ALA A 125 -15.48 18.72 -1.98
C ALA A 125 -16.00 18.65 -0.53
N LEU A 126 -16.11 19.80 0.11
CA LEU A 126 -16.93 19.96 1.32
C LEU A 126 -18.20 20.72 0.97
N ASP A 127 -19.34 20.17 1.34
CA ASP A 127 -20.64 20.83 1.16
C ASP A 127 -20.90 21.92 2.22
N ALA A 128 -22.11 22.47 2.23
CA ALA A 128 -22.52 23.50 3.18
C ALA A 128 -22.52 23.04 4.65
N SER A 129 -22.58 21.73 4.91
CA SER A 129 -22.54 21.13 6.25
C SER A 129 -21.14 20.63 6.62
N ASP A 130 -20.12 20.98 5.83
CA ASP A 130 -18.75 20.47 5.92
C ASP A 130 -18.67 18.94 5.80
N CYS A 131 -19.69 18.32 5.17
CA CYS A 131 -19.69 16.91 4.85
C CYS A 131 -18.87 16.66 3.58
N ARG A 132 -18.07 15.59 3.62
CA ARG A 132 -17.17 15.24 2.53
C ARG A 132 -17.91 14.57 1.38
N ILE A 133 -17.85 15.19 0.21
CA ILE A 133 -18.30 14.59 -1.05
C ILE A 133 -17.06 14.10 -1.82
N SER A 134 -16.86 12.78 -1.83
CA SER A 134 -15.74 12.16 -2.53
C SER A 134 -15.86 12.34 -4.05
N VAL A 135 -14.78 12.84 -4.67
CA VAL A 135 -14.60 12.88 -6.13
C VAL A 135 -13.80 11.66 -6.57
N CYS A 136 -12.63 11.43 -5.98
CA CYS A 136 -11.82 10.24 -6.23
C CYS A 136 -10.76 9.98 -5.15
N ARG A 137 -10.22 8.76 -5.20
CA ARG A 137 -8.96 8.33 -4.60
C ARG A 137 -8.26 7.43 -5.61
N ASP A 138 -6.99 7.67 -5.91
CA ASP A 138 -6.24 6.92 -6.91
C ASP A 138 -4.74 6.90 -6.56
N THR A 139 -4.02 5.92 -7.09
CA THR A 139 -2.56 5.80 -6.98
C THR A 139 -1.96 5.70 -8.37
N LYS A 140 -0.98 6.55 -8.67
CA LYS A 140 -0.39 6.63 -10.01
C LYS A 140 1.04 7.17 -9.98
N ASP A 141 1.87 6.68 -10.90
CA ASP A 141 3.16 7.29 -11.21
C ASP A 141 2.99 8.50 -12.14
N PHE A 142 3.55 9.63 -11.73
CA PHE A 142 3.53 10.87 -12.49
C PHE A 142 4.92 11.23 -13.01
N SER A 143 5.05 11.34 -14.34
CA SER A 143 6.18 12.00 -14.99
C SER A 143 5.95 13.51 -15.14
N ASN A 144 6.99 14.26 -15.51
CA ASN A 144 6.88 15.68 -15.82
C ASN A 144 5.71 16.00 -16.78
N GLN A 145 4.90 17.01 -16.41
CA GLN A 145 3.74 17.50 -17.15
C GLN A 145 2.60 16.49 -17.32
N GLN A 146 2.69 15.31 -16.69
CA GLN A 146 1.65 14.30 -16.79
C GLN A 146 0.42 14.71 -15.97
N GLY A 147 -0.74 14.65 -16.61
CA GLY A 147 -2.03 14.77 -15.97
C GLY A 147 -2.68 13.39 -15.77
N ARG A 148 -3.27 13.17 -14.61
CA ARG A 148 -4.16 12.05 -14.35
C ARG A 148 -5.54 12.59 -14.01
N GLY A 149 -6.52 12.12 -14.75
CA GLY A 149 -7.93 12.36 -14.45
C GLY A 149 -8.83 11.49 -15.30
N LYS A 150 -10.06 11.98 -15.50
CA LYS A 150 -11.32 11.25 -15.81
C LYS A 150 -12.18 10.94 -14.59
N PHE A 151 -11.97 11.64 -13.47
CA PHE A 151 -12.90 11.58 -12.36
C PHE A 151 -14.08 12.47 -12.72
N GLN A 152 -15.11 11.85 -13.27
CA GLN A 152 -16.35 12.51 -13.66
C GLN A 152 -17.32 12.42 -12.49
N VAL A 153 -17.81 13.57 -12.06
CA VAL A 153 -18.91 13.63 -11.10
C VAL A 153 -20.10 14.23 -11.81
N GLN A 154 -21.26 13.59 -11.71
CA GLN A 154 -22.50 14.12 -12.26
C GLN A 154 -22.69 15.57 -11.80
N ARG A 155 -23.07 16.44 -12.75
CA ARG A 155 -23.30 17.86 -12.48
C ARG A 155 -24.20 18.06 -11.27
N ASP A 156 -25.32 17.34 -11.21
CA ASP A 156 -26.30 17.50 -10.12
C ASP A 156 -25.70 17.19 -8.74
N LYS A 157 -24.85 16.16 -8.66
CA LYS A 157 -24.11 15.83 -7.43
C LYS A 157 -23.10 16.93 -7.03
N MET A 158 -22.56 17.68 -7.99
CA MET A 158 -21.71 18.83 -7.68
C MET A 158 -22.50 20.08 -7.32
N LEU A 159 -23.72 20.24 -7.84
CA LEU A 159 -24.61 21.30 -7.40
C LEU A 159 -25.01 21.12 -5.93
N THR A 160 -25.20 19.88 -5.46
CA THR A 160 -25.45 19.62 -4.03
C THR A 160 -24.25 19.89 -3.13
N ALA A 161 -23.04 19.97 -3.70
CA ALA A 161 -21.81 20.28 -2.98
C ALA A 161 -21.55 21.78 -2.82
N LEU A 162 -22.37 22.63 -3.45
CA LEU A 162 -22.18 24.07 -3.37
C LEU A 162 -22.55 24.60 -1.99
N ARG A 163 -21.78 25.58 -1.54
CA ARG A 163 -22.12 26.36 -0.35
C ARG A 163 -23.25 27.35 -0.69
N PRO A 164 -23.95 27.93 0.30
CA PRO A 164 -25.09 28.83 0.07
C PRO A 164 -24.76 30.08 -0.77
N ASP A 165 -23.49 30.49 -0.78
CA ASP A 165 -22.97 31.58 -1.60
C ASP A 165 -22.65 31.18 -3.06
N GLY A 166 -22.96 29.94 -3.44
CA GLY A 166 -22.70 29.38 -4.76
C GLY A 166 -21.23 29.01 -5.01
N SER A 167 -20.38 29.04 -3.98
CA SER A 167 -18.99 28.60 -4.08
C SER A 167 -18.84 27.09 -3.95
N LEU A 168 -17.83 26.53 -4.62
CA LEU A 168 -17.39 25.15 -4.47
C LEU A 168 -16.07 25.13 -3.68
N LEU A 169 -16.04 24.42 -2.55
CA LEU A 169 -14.82 24.25 -1.74
C LEU A 169 -14.20 22.88 -2.01
N LEU A 170 -13.05 22.87 -2.69
CA LEU A 170 -12.34 21.66 -3.10
C LEU A 170 -11.07 21.45 -2.28
N PHE A 171 -10.76 20.19 -2.05
CA PHE A 171 -9.51 19.72 -1.50
C PHE A 171 -8.86 18.71 -2.43
N CYS A 172 -7.54 18.82 -2.55
CA CYS A 172 -6.70 17.79 -3.14
C CYS A 172 -5.56 17.49 -2.18
N GLU A 173 -5.47 16.24 -1.77
CA GLU A 173 -4.40 15.74 -0.91
C GLU A 173 -3.58 14.74 -1.70
N VAL A 174 -2.27 14.88 -1.61
CA VAL A 174 -1.30 14.13 -2.40
C VAL A 174 -0.23 13.62 -1.45
N GLU A 175 0.06 12.33 -1.50
CA GLU A 175 1.15 11.68 -0.80
C GLU A 175 2.04 10.96 -1.80
N PHE A 176 3.34 11.17 -1.71
CA PHE A 176 4.29 10.63 -2.67
C PHE A 176 5.64 10.34 -2.04
N LEU A 177 6.42 9.49 -2.70
CA LEU A 177 7.81 9.27 -2.35
C LEU A 177 8.68 10.32 -3.04
N PRO A 178 9.53 11.06 -2.31
CA PRO A 178 10.47 11.98 -2.93
C PRO A 178 11.29 11.34 -4.06
N PRO A 179 11.53 12.05 -5.17
CA PRO A 179 12.39 11.57 -6.24
C PRO A 179 13.78 11.21 -5.71
N GLY A 180 14.37 10.13 -6.23
CA GLY A 180 15.72 9.72 -5.83
C GLY A 180 15.81 8.96 -4.51
N ILE A 181 14.70 8.65 -3.82
CA ILE A 181 14.72 7.64 -2.76
C ILE A 181 15.03 6.28 -3.39
N LYS A 182 16.28 5.86 -3.27
CA LYS A 182 16.67 4.47 -3.52
C LYS A 182 16.20 3.68 -2.31
N LEU A 183 15.17 2.87 -2.51
CA LEU A 183 14.85 1.79 -1.57
C LEU A 183 15.97 0.76 -1.69
N ASN A 184 17.08 1.02 -1.01
CA ASN A 184 18.08 0.00 -0.76
C ASN A 184 17.44 -0.97 0.21
N VAL A 185 16.87 -2.04 -0.33
CA VAL A 185 16.92 -3.31 0.38
C VAL A 185 18.38 -3.68 0.27
N GLU A 186 19.14 -3.46 1.36
CA GLU A 186 20.45 -4.09 1.47
C GLU A 186 20.20 -5.58 1.25
N LYS A 187 20.52 -6.08 0.05
CA LYS A 187 21.02 -7.44 0.00
C LYS A 187 22.27 -7.33 0.86
N GLU A 188 22.28 -8.02 1.99
CA GLU A 188 23.50 -8.15 2.78
C GLU A 188 24.59 -8.50 1.77
N ASP A 189 25.51 -7.55 1.53
CA ASP A 189 26.71 -7.86 0.78
C ASP A 189 27.38 -8.94 1.61
N ASP A 190 27.57 -10.11 1.01
CA ASP A 190 28.41 -11.19 1.53
C ASP A 190 29.87 -10.68 1.58
N GLU A 191 30.17 -9.62 2.32
CA GLU A 191 31.50 -9.38 2.83
C GLU A 191 31.72 -10.41 3.93
N ILE A 192 32.37 -11.49 3.51
CA ILE A 192 32.90 -12.56 4.34
C ILE A 192 33.84 -11.91 5.39
N VAL A 193 33.27 -11.47 6.50
CA VAL A 193 34.01 -11.35 7.75
C VAL A 193 34.02 -12.76 8.33
N GLU A 194 35.15 -13.43 8.12
CA GLU A 194 35.48 -14.70 8.78
C GLU A 194 35.42 -14.50 10.30
N GLU A 195 34.27 -14.77 10.92
CA GLU A 195 34.18 -15.39 12.25
C GLU A 195 32.72 -15.75 12.61
N THR A 196 32.37 -17.00 12.28
CA THR A 196 31.36 -17.81 12.99
C THR A 196 29.91 -17.29 13.05
N ASN A 197 29.29 -17.02 11.90
CA ASN A 197 27.85 -17.24 11.77
C ASN A 197 27.60 -18.00 10.47
N LEU A 198 27.40 -19.32 10.58
CA LEU A 198 26.83 -20.08 9.47
C LEU A 198 25.47 -19.47 9.15
N ASP A 199 25.36 -18.97 7.93
CA ASP A 199 24.16 -18.39 7.34
C ASP A 199 22.95 -19.28 7.66
N SER A 200 22.04 -18.74 8.48
CA SER A 200 20.86 -19.47 8.96
C SER A 200 19.97 -19.90 7.80
N SER A 201 20.03 -19.21 6.65
CA SER A 201 19.29 -19.59 5.45
C SER A 201 19.84 -20.89 4.84
N VAL A 202 21.16 -21.06 4.81
CA VAL A 202 21.85 -22.25 4.31
C VAL A 202 21.59 -23.43 5.24
N TRP A 203 21.63 -23.23 6.56
CA TRP A 203 21.33 -24.30 7.52
C TRP A 203 19.89 -24.79 7.43
N VAL A 204 18.91 -23.88 7.23
CA VAL A 204 17.50 -24.26 7.04
C VAL A 204 17.32 -25.05 5.75
N GLN A 205 17.94 -24.61 4.64
CA GLN A 205 17.86 -25.32 3.37
C GLN A 205 18.48 -26.71 3.45
N GLU A 206 19.63 -26.85 4.10
CA GLU A 206 20.31 -28.13 4.24
C GLU A 206 19.52 -29.07 5.17
N SER A 207 18.97 -28.55 6.26
CA SER A 207 18.12 -29.33 7.17
C SER A 207 16.84 -29.83 6.49
N LEU A 208 16.18 -28.99 5.69
CA LEU A 208 14.98 -29.39 4.92
C LEU A 208 15.33 -30.38 3.80
N ARG A 209 16.51 -30.23 3.19
CA ARG A 209 17.03 -31.18 2.20
C ARG A 209 17.31 -32.54 2.83
N GLU A 210 17.94 -32.57 4.00
CA GLU A 210 18.18 -33.80 4.76
C GLU A 210 16.87 -34.49 5.14
N MET A 211 15.87 -33.72 5.60
CA MET A 211 14.55 -34.26 5.93
C MET A 211 13.91 -34.96 4.73
N TRP A 212 13.97 -34.34 3.56
CA TRP A 212 13.48 -34.91 2.31
C TRP A 212 14.28 -36.16 1.88
N GLN A 213 15.60 -36.14 1.97
CA GLN A 213 16.45 -37.27 1.55
C GLN A 213 16.33 -38.48 2.49
N GLN A 214 16.11 -38.23 3.78
CA GLN A 214 15.98 -39.26 4.80
C GLN A 214 14.52 -39.69 5.02
N GLU A 215 13.57 -39.13 4.27
CA GLU A 215 12.14 -39.42 4.40
C GLU A 215 11.65 -39.23 5.86
N THR A 216 12.17 -38.21 6.56
CA THR A 216 11.84 -37.96 7.97
C THR A 216 10.58 -37.10 8.08
N PHE A 217 9.67 -37.49 8.97
CA PHE A 217 8.39 -36.82 9.22
C PHE A 217 7.43 -36.75 8.02
N THR A 218 7.56 -37.66 7.07
CA THR A 218 6.67 -37.77 5.90
C THR A 218 5.27 -38.20 6.33
N ASP A 219 4.24 -37.49 5.90
CA ASP A 219 2.82 -37.77 6.18
C ASP A 219 2.01 -38.14 4.93
N CYS A 220 2.64 -38.10 3.75
CA CYS A 220 2.02 -38.41 2.47
C CYS A 220 2.98 -39.20 1.56
N ILE A 221 2.43 -39.79 0.48
CA ILE A 221 3.21 -40.56 -0.50
C ILE A 221 2.94 -40.00 -1.89
N ILE A 222 4.00 -39.61 -2.59
CA ILE A 222 3.92 -39.14 -3.96
C ILE A 222 4.30 -40.29 -4.90
N GLN A 223 3.31 -40.82 -5.63
CA GLN A 223 3.55 -41.91 -6.59
C GLN A 223 3.66 -41.38 -8.03
N ARG A 224 4.82 -41.61 -8.66
CA ARG A 224 5.04 -41.36 -10.08
C ARG A 224 5.33 -42.68 -10.80
N ARG A 225 4.35 -43.16 -11.58
CA ARG A 225 4.38 -44.47 -12.25
C ARG A 225 4.54 -45.62 -11.24
N ARG A 226 5.67 -46.33 -11.29
CA ARG A 226 6.02 -47.46 -10.41
C ARG A 226 6.97 -47.07 -9.25
N ARG A 227 7.33 -45.79 -9.12
CA ARG A 227 8.16 -45.30 -8.01
C ARG A 227 7.31 -44.50 -7.02
N LYS A 228 7.57 -44.72 -5.74
CA LYS A 228 6.99 -44.00 -4.61
C LYS A 228 8.08 -43.17 -3.95
N PHE A 229 7.73 -41.95 -3.57
CA PHE A 229 8.53 -41.06 -2.76
C PHE A 229 7.74 -40.80 -1.48
N PHE A 230 8.40 -40.92 -0.34
CA PHE A 230 7.83 -40.65 0.96
C PHE A 230 8.23 -39.23 1.35
#